data_AF-A0A6N9P4F1-F1
#
_entry.id   AF-A0A6N9P4F1-F1
#
_cell.length_a   1.000
_cell.length_b   1.000
_cell.length_c   1.000
_cell.angle_alpha   90.00
_cell.angle_beta   90.00
_cell.angle_gamma   90.00
#
_symmetry.space_group_name_H-M   'P 1'
#
loop_
_entity.id
_entity.type
_entity.pdbx_description
1 polymer ?
#
loop_
_entity_poly.entity_id
_entity_poly.type
_entity_poly.pdbx_seq_one_letter_code
_entity_poly.pdbx_strand_id
1 'polypeptide(L)'
;MTAYRPFELHTHTRHSDGKFLTDELLRACAAYGYYGVALTDHNAVTAADEVTPALLRETGMMVLPGIEWTTFYGHLLVLGCNRFVDWRFVTPDTIDLALEEIRAAGGVAGIAHPAEVGAPLMCGCHWEFEVTRWDLVSYVEIWSDEDPHARGKNVLALPWYDALLNEGHRLGISAGRDWHAADPDPSKPPLLTATYLGMKEDSVHSALDALREGRSYVTLGPTLDVSIAGRSLGDTVPAGPVEVCIQAGCSEREEIWRRWEIQPETVRIVNNSTVLCELPFTDEHAAVSVPVDAQPGWLRVELIGSWKGCEKPDLIALTSPIYLE
;
A
#
# COMPACT_ATOMS: atom_id res chain seq x y z
N MET A 1 -3.71 -0.06 21.35
CA MET A 1 -4.57 0.53 20.30
C MET A 1 -3.77 0.51 19.03
N THR A 2 -4.40 0.22 17.89
CA THR A 2 -3.75 0.30 16.58
C THR A 2 -3.60 1.77 16.20
N ALA A 3 -2.41 2.19 15.75
CA ALA A 3 -2.14 3.52 15.25
C ALA A 3 -1.68 3.42 13.79
N TYR A 4 -2.37 4.11 12.89
CA TYR A 4 -2.00 4.16 11.48
C TYR A 4 -0.87 5.17 11.26
N ARG A 5 0.12 4.79 10.45
CA ARG A 5 1.30 5.61 10.13
C ARG A 5 1.62 5.53 8.64
N PRO A 6 2.01 6.64 7.98
CA PRO A 6 2.30 6.66 6.55
C PRO A 6 3.66 6.05 6.21
N PHE A 7 3.71 5.15 5.23
CA PHE A 7 4.91 4.54 4.68
C PHE A 7 4.98 4.74 3.16
N GLU A 8 6.20 4.94 2.69
CA GLU A 8 6.57 4.73 1.29
C GLU A 8 7.18 3.32 1.17
N LEU A 9 6.53 2.43 0.43
CA LEU A 9 6.87 1.00 0.42
C LEU A 9 7.66 0.56 -0.81
N HIS A 10 7.89 1.45 -1.78
CA HIS A 10 8.55 1.10 -3.02
C HIS A 10 9.53 2.20 -3.45
N THR A 11 10.82 1.98 -3.20
CA THR A 11 11.88 2.97 -3.45
C THR A 11 13.16 2.32 -3.97
N HIS A 12 13.91 3.11 -4.74
CA HIS A 12 15.18 2.69 -5.33
C HIS A 12 16.29 3.69 -5.03
N THR A 13 17.46 3.15 -4.74
CA THR A 13 18.69 3.90 -4.50
C THR A 13 19.70 3.59 -5.59
N ARG A 14 20.90 4.17 -5.47
CA ARG A 14 22.03 3.84 -6.36
C ARG A 14 22.57 2.43 -6.20
N HIS A 15 22.01 1.62 -5.30
CA HIS A 15 22.32 0.21 -5.17
C HIS A 15 21.63 -0.66 -6.23
N SER A 16 20.67 -0.09 -6.97
CA SER A 16 20.08 -0.65 -8.18
C SER A 16 20.11 0.38 -9.32
N ASP A 17 18.97 0.92 -9.74
CA ASP A 17 18.82 1.88 -10.83
C ASP A 17 18.26 3.25 -10.39
N GLY A 18 18.01 3.41 -9.09
CA GLY A 18 17.71 4.68 -8.48
C GLY A 18 18.89 5.67 -8.52
N LYS A 19 18.58 6.94 -8.26
CA LYS A 19 19.53 8.06 -8.25
C LYS A 19 19.84 8.58 -6.85
N PHE A 20 19.02 8.22 -5.86
CA PHE A 20 19.24 8.60 -4.48
C PHE A 20 20.44 7.88 -3.87
N LEU A 21 21.24 8.61 -3.08
CA LEU A 21 21.94 7.97 -1.97
C LEU A 21 20.94 7.54 -0.90
N THR A 22 21.25 6.50 -0.13
CA THR A 22 20.33 5.98 0.90
C THR A 22 19.90 7.07 1.90
N ASP A 23 20.83 7.94 2.31
CA ASP A 23 20.54 9.03 3.25
C ASP A 23 19.71 10.16 2.61
N GLU A 24 19.93 10.46 1.33
CA GLU A 24 19.11 11.41 0.57
C GLU A 24 17.66 10.95 0.46
N LEU A 25 17.45 9.66 0.15
CA LEU A 25 16.10 9.07 0.12
C LEU A 25 15.40 9.20 1.47
N LEU A 26 16.07 8.80 2.56
CA LEU A 26 15.49 8.87 3.91
C LEU A 26 15.12 10.31 4.31
N ARG A 27 15.96 11.30 3.98
CA ARG A 27 15.65 12.72 4.21
C ARG A 27 14.48 13.20 3.36
N ALA A 28 14.39 12.76 2.11
CA ALA A 28 13.29 13.11 1.21
C ALA A 28 11.95 12.54 1.71
N CYS A 29 11.92 11.26 2.11
CA CYS A 29 10.74 10.65 2.74
C CYS A 29 10.32 11.40 4.00
N ALA A 30 11.26 11.72 4.89
CA ALA A 30 10.98 12.50 6.10
C ALA A 30 10.41 13.89 5.77
N ALA A 31 10.96 14.58 4.76
CA ALA A 31 10.48 15.89 4.32
C ALA A 31 9.05 15.84 3.74
N TYR A 32 8.62 14.70 3.19
CA TYR A 32 7.24 14.47 2.74
C TYR A 32 6.32 13.86 3.80
N GLY A 33 6.79 13.84 5.06
CA GLY A 33 6.00 13.44 6.22
C GLY A 33 5.68 11.94 6.25
N TYR A 34 6.44 11.11 5.54
CA TYR A 34 6.38 9.66 5.76
C TYR A 34 6.98 9.36 7.13
N TYR A 35 6.40 8.37 7.81
CA TYR A 35 6.89 7.85 9.07
C TYR A 35 7.90 6.72 8.85
N GLY A 36 7.73 5.94 7.79
CA GLY A 36 8.69 4.92 7.40
C GLY A 36 8.86 4.75 5.90
N VAL A 37 9.92 4.04 5.54
CA VAL A 37 10.32 3.76 4.15
C VAL A 37 10.79 2.31 4.04
N ALA A 38 10.43 1.63 2.95
CA ALA A 38 11.04 0.36 2.58
C ALA A 38 12.15 0.58 1.55
N LEU A 39 13.34 0.03 1.81
CA LEU A 39 14.43 -0.01 0.84
C LEU A 39 14.23 -1.23 -0.03
N THR A 40 13.94 -1.04 -1.31
CA THR A 40 13.49 -2.12 -2.21
C THR A 40 14.26 -2.13 -3.53
N ASP A 41 15.54 -1.79 -3.48
CA ASP A 41 16.43 -1.85 -4.65
C ASP A 41 16.29 -3.17 -5.42
N HIS A 42 16.26 -3.08 -6.75
CA HIS A 42 16.14 -4.25 -7.62
C HIS A 42 17.21 -5.30 -7.30
N ASN A 43 16.75 -6.44 -6.79
CA ASN A 43 17.56 -7.61 -6.52
C ASN A 43 18.79 -7.37 -5.60
N ALA A 44 18.80 -6.29 -4.83
CA ALA A 44 19.88 -5.90 -3.93
C ALA A 44 19.36 -5.46 -2.55
N VAL A 45 20.09 -5.83 -1.48
CA VAL A 45 19.75 -5.45 -0.08
C VAL A 45 20.77 -4.49 0.54
N THR A 46 21.79 -4.09 -0.22
CA THR A 46 23.00 -3.45 0.31
C THR A 46 22.78 -2.00 0.76
N ALA A 47 21.70 -1.34 0.33
CA ALA A 47 21.33 -0.02 0.84
C ALA A 47 21.00 -0.06 2.35
N ALA A 48 20.46 -1.18 2.84
CA ALA A 48 20.16 -1.34 4.26
C ALA A 48 21.42 -1.28 5.15
N ASP A 49 22.59 -1.64 4.62
CA ASP A 49 23.86 -1.57 5.34
C ASP A 49 24.35 -0.12 5.55
N GLU A 50 23.83 0.84 4.77
CA GLU A 50 24.15 2.28 4.91
C GLU A 50 23.31 2.95 6.02
N VAL A 51 22.28 2.29 6.53
CA VAL A 51 21.37 2.84 7.52
C VAL A 51 21.99 2.78 8.92
N THR A 52 22.51 3.92 9.38
CA THR A 52 23.13 4.02 10.71
C THR A 52 22.18 4.53 11.78
N PRO A 53 22.41 4.23 13.07
CA PRO A 53 21.64 4.84 14.17
C PRO A 53 21.69 6.37 14.21
N ALA A 54 22.74 6.99 13.66
CA ALA A 54 22.84 8.44 13.56
C ALA A 54 21.86 8.99 12.52
N LEU A 55 21.80 8.34 11.34
CA LEU A 55 20.88 8.70 10.27
C LEU A 55 19.42 8.52 10.72
N LEU A 56 19.09 7.41 11.40
CA LEU A 56 17.74 7.19 11.94
C LEU A 56 17.33 8.26 12.96
N ARG A 57 18.25 8.72 13.82
CA ARG A 57 17.97 9.82 14.75
C ARG A 57 17.84 11.18 14.05
N GLU A 58 18.57 11.38 12.97
CA GLU A 58 18.52 12.60 12.17
C GLU A 58 17.17 12.73 11.46
N THR A 59 16.72 11.65 10.80
CA THR A 59 15.52 11.67 9.96
C THR A 59 14.25 11.30 10.72
N GLY A 60 14.37 10.59 11.85
CA GLY A 60 13.23 10.04 12.58
C GLY A 60 12.51 8.90 11.86
N MET A 61 13.07 8.41 10.74
CA MET A 61 12.43 7.42 9.88
C MET A 61 12.49 6.02 10.48
N MET A 62 11.42 5.24 10.29
CA MET A 62 11.46 3.80 10.37
C MET A 62 11.87 3.19 9.02
N VAL A 63 12.89 2.33 9.00
CA VAL A 63 13.33 1.67 7.77
C VAL A 63 12.90 0.20 7.78
N LEU A 64 12.14 -0.20 6.77
CA LEU A 64 11.84 -1.60 6.49
C LEU A 64 12.93 -2.15 5.54
N PRO A 65 13.75 -3.12 5.95
CA PRO A 65 14.69 -3.75 5.04
C PRO A 65 13.92 -4.59 4.03
N GLY A 66 14.27 -4.48 2.76
CA GLY A 66 13.59 -5.18 1.69
C GLY A 66 14.45 -5.34 0.45
N ILE A 67 13.81 -5.84 -0.59
CA ILE A 67 14.34 -6.07 -1.93
C ILE A 67 13.13 -6.16 -2.86
N GLU A 68 13.18 -5.50 -4.01
CA GLU A 68 12.25 -5.83 -5.08
C GLU A 68 12.86 -6.96 -5.90
N TRP A 69 12.16 -8.10 -5.93
CA TRP A 69 12.47 -9.16 -6.86
C TRP A 69 12.04 -8.74 -8.25
N THR A 70 13.02 -8.38 -9.07
CA THR A 70 12.82 -8.05 -10.48
C THR A 70 13.03 -9.32 -11.29
N THR A 71 11.93 -9.93 -11.74
CA THR A 71 11.95 -11.17 -12.53
C THR A 71 11.48 -10.92 -13.95
N PHE A 72 11.46 -11.96 -14.79
CA PHE A 72 10.89 -11.88 -16.14
C PHE A 72 9.36 -12.05 -16.19
N TYR A 73 8.70 -12.23 -15.04
CA TYR A 73 7.29 -12.64 -14.96
C TYR A 73 6.49 -11.80 -13.94
N GLY A 74 7.02 -10.68 -13.50
CA GLY A 74 6.43 -9.82 -12.48
C GLY A 74 7.42 -9.41 -11.41
N HIS A 75 7.07 -8.36 -10.67
CA HIS A 75 7.89 -7.85 -9.58
C HIS A 75 7.23 -8.13 -8.22
N LEU A 76 8.06 -8.43 -7.22
CA LEU A 76 7.60 -8.75 -5.87
C LEU A 76 8.42 -7.97 -4.84
N LEU A 77 7.74 -7.20 -3.99
CA LEU A 77 8.34 -6.57 -2.82
C LEU A 77 8.49 -7.62 -1.72
N VAL A 78 9.74 -7.94 -1.38
CA VAL A 78 10.08 -8.91 -0.35
C VAL A 78 10.69 -8.17 0.83
N LEU A 79 9.92 -8.01 1.91
CA LEU A 79 10.28 -7.18 3.05
C LEU A 79 10.55 -8.01 4.30
N GLY A 80 11.55 -7.63 5.09
CA GLY A 80 11.77 -8.15 6.44
C GLY A 80 12.37 -9.56 6.53
N CYS A 81 12.88 -10.13 5.43
CA CYS A 81 13.55 -11.42 5.47
C CYS A 81 14.81 -11.39 6.35
N ASN A 82 14.97 -12.40 7.21
CA ASN A 82 16.16 -12.56 8.06
C ASN A 82 17.37 -13.21 7.35
N ARG A 83 17.17 -13.62 6.10
CA ARG A 83 18.19 -14.19 5.20
C ARG A 83 17.77 -13.94 3.76
N PHE A 84 18.75 -13.94 2.85
CA PHE A 84 18.47 -13.82 1.42
C PHE A 84 17.66 -15.02 0.92
N VAL A 85 16.66 -14.75 0.07
CA VAL A 85 15.89 -15.75 -0.65
C VAL A 85 16.14 -15.54 -2.15
N ASP A 86 16.51 -16.62 -2.84
CA ASP A 86 17.01 -16.55 -4.21
C ASP A 86 15.87 -16.55 -5.23
N TRP A 87 15.79 -15.48 -6.02
CA TRP A 87 14.75 -15.24 -7.02
C TRP A 87 15.11 -15.76 -8.42
N ARG A 88 16.39 -16.08 -8.68
CA ARG A 88 16.95 -16.23 -10.03
C ARG A 88 16.38 -17.41 -10.84
N PHE A 89 15.80 -18.38 -10.16
CA PHE A 89 15.29 -19.62 -10.76
C PHE A 89 13.78 -19.76 -10.65
N VAL A 90 13.08 -18.71 -10.19
CA VAL A 90 11.62 -18.72 -10.10
C VAL A 90 11.04 -18.61 -11.51
N THR A 91 10.07 -19.47 -11.79
CA THR A 91 9.28 -19.52 -13.03
C THR A 91 7.81 -19.25 -12.72
N PRO A 92 6.96 -18.97 -13.72
CA PRO A 92 5.53 -18.71 -13.51
C PRO A 92 4.83 -19.77 -12.64
N ASP A 93 5.17 -21.04 -12.84
CA ASP A 93 4.57 -22.21 -12.19
C ASP A 93 5.25 -22.65 -10.87
N THR A 94 6.33 -21.96 -10.44
CA THR A 94 7.08 -22.32 -9.22
C THR A 94 7.07 -21.24 -8.13
N ILE A 95 6.37 -20.12 -8.37
CA ILE A 95 6.31 -18.97 -7.45
C ILE A 95 5.91 -19.35 -6.02
N ASP A 96 5.01 -20.32 -5.86
CA ASP A 96 4.52 -20.73 -4.53
C ASP A 96 5.65 -21.27 -3.65
N LEU A 97 6.63 -22.01 -4.22
CA LEU A 97 7.80 -22.49 -3.47
C LEU A 97 8.67 -21.32 -2.99
N ALA A 98 8.80 -20.29 -3.81
CA ALA A 98 9.57 -19.10 -3.47
C ALA A 98 8.86 -18.25 -2.40
N LEU A 99 7.53 -18.14 -2.48
CA LEU A 99 6.70 -17.49 -1.47
C LEU A 99 6.74 -18.24 -0.12
N GLU A 100 6.74 -19.58 -0.13
CA GLU A 100 6.94 -20.37 1.08
C GLU A 100 8.31 -20.13 1.72
N GLU A 101 9.35 -20.01 0.89
CA GLU A 101 10.71 -19.72 1.34
C GLU A 101 10.86 -18.29 1.88
N ILE A 102 10.20 -17.30 1.27
CA ILE A 102 10.08 -15.93 1.80
C ILE A 102 9.45 -15.96 3.20
N ARG A 103 8.33 -16.66 3.36
CA ARG A 103 7.66 -16.80 4.65
C ARG A 103 8.54 -17.51 5.68
N ALA A 104 9.27 -18.55 5.27
CA ALA A 104 10.21 -19.28 6.14
C ALA A 104 11.40 -18.40 6.57
N ALA A 105 11.82 -17.44 5.75
CA ALA A 105 12.77 -16.40 6.10
C ALA A 105 12.16 -15.27 6.97
N GLY A 106 10.89 -15.38 7.36
CA GLY A 106 10.17 -14.37 8.12
C GLY A 106 9.74 -13.16 7.29
N GLY A 107 9.84 -13.22 5.96
CA GLY A 107 9.50 -12.12 5.07
C GLY A 107 8.00 -11.87 4.91
N VAL A 108 7.70 -10.77 4.24
CA VAL A 108 6.39 -10.38 3.73
C VAL A 108 6.52 -10.24 2.23
N ALA A 109 5.60 -10.83 1.47
CA ALA A 109 5.56 -10.75 0.01
C ALA A 109 4.40 -9.87 -0.43
N GLY A 110 4.70 -8.81 -1.18
CA GLY A 110 3.71 -7.95 -1.82
C GLY A 110 3.93 -7.87 -3.32
N ILE A 111 2.86 -7.92 -4.11
CA ILE A 111 2.95 -7.81 -5.56
C ILE A 111 3.12 -6.33 -5.95
N ALA A 112 4.18 -6.01 -6.68
CA ALA A 112 4.42 -4.65 -7.18
C ALA A 112 3.70 -4.44 -8.53
N HIS A 113 3.15 -3.24 -8.72
CA HIS A 113 2.56 -2.72 -9.96
C HIS A 113 2.07 -3.78 -10.97
N PRO A 114 1.10 -4.64 -10.59
CA PRO A 114 0.80 -5.90 -11.29
C PRO A 114 0.36 -5.74 -12.75
N ALA A 115 -0.21 -4.58 -13.07
CA ALA A 115 -0.74 -4.24 -14.38
C ALA A 115 0.21 -3.38 -15.22
N GLU A 116 1.50 -3.29 -14.84
CA GLU A 116 2.51 -2.62 -15.65
C GLU A 116 2.65 -3.29 -17.03
N VAL A 117 3.01 -2.50 -18.04
CA VAL A 117 3.10 -2.99 -19.43
C VAL A 117 4.26 -3.96 -19.57
N GLY A 118 3.97 -5.23 -19.88
CA GLY A 118 4.98 -6.27 -20.03
C GLY A 118 5.85 -6.18 -21.30
N ALA A 119 6.45 -7.33 -21.66
CA ALA A 119 7.29 -7.44 -22.84
C ALA A 119 6.53 -7.07 -24.15
N PRO A 120 7.18 -6.43 -25.13
CA PRO A 120 8.59 -6.06 -25.19
C PRO A 120 8.92 -4.65 -24.64
N LEU A 121 7.96 -3.93 -24.06
CA LEU A 121 8.15 -2.54 -23.63
C LEU A 121 8.81 -2.45 -22.25
N MET A 122 8.28 -3.16 -21.25
CA MET A 122 8.94 -3.36 -19.96
C MET A 122 8.92 -4.84 -19.62
N CYS A 123 9.90 -5.56 -20.22
CA CYS A 123 10.03 -7.00 -20.07
C CYS A 123 10.12 -7.39 -18.58
N GLY A 124 9.14 -8.14 -18.11
CA GLY A 124 9.11 -8.68 -16.76
C GLY A 124 8.37 -7.86 -15.71
N CYS A 125 7.84 -6.67 -16.05
CA CYS A 125 7.07 -5.89 -15.08
C CYS A 125 5.63 -6.41 -14.91
N HIS A 126 5.00 -6.90 -15.99
CA HIS A 126 3.64 -7.45 -15.91
C HIS A 126 3.60 -8.70 -15.04
N TRP A 127 2.58 -8.81 -14.19
CA TRP A 127 2.40 -9.99 -13.35
C TRP A 127 1.90 -11.19 -14.16
N GLU A 128 2.78 -12.16 -14.39
CA GLU A 128 2.55 -13.38 -15.18
C GLU A 128 2.64 -14.66 -14.33
N PHE A 129 2.96 -14.56 -13.03
CA PHE A 129 3.07 -15.70 -12.13
C PHE A 129 1.71 -16.39 -11.87
N GLU A 130 1.74 -17.73 -11.86
CA GLU A 130 0.58 -18.61 -11.63
C GLU A 130 0.50 -18.99 -10.14
N VAL A 131 0.16 -18.02 -9.28
CA VAL A 131 0.02 -18.25 -7.83
C VAL A 131 -1.17 -19.16 -7.54
N THR A 132 -0.94 -20.27 -6.82
CA THR A 132 -2.02 -21.13 -6.32
C THR A 132 -2.20 -21.03 -4.81
N ARG A 133 -1.16 -20.56 -4.11
CA ARG A 133 -1.14 -20.37 -2.66
C ARG A 133 -1.19 -18.89 -2.28
N TRP A 134 -2.32 -18.26 -2.58
CA TRP A 134 -2.56 -16.84 -2.28
C TRP A 134 -2.48 -16.49 -0.78
N ASP A 135 -2.58 -17.46 0.13
CA ASP A 135 -2.31 -17.27 1.57
C ASP A 135 -0.86 -16.88 1.89
N LEU A 136 0.04 -16.96 0.89
CA LEU A 136 1.45 -16.57 1.01
C LEU A 136 1.71 -15.13 0.53
N VAL A 137 0.79 -14.53 -0.20
CA VAL A 137 0.87 -13.13 -0.64
C VAL A 137 0.15 -12.27 0.39
N SER A 138 0.81 -11.22 0.88
CA SER A 138 0.26 -10.39 1.96
C SER A 138 -0.52 -9.19 1.42
N TYR A 139 -0.07 -8.58 0.32
CA TYR A 139 -0.69 -7.37 -0.21
C TYR A 139 -0.41 -7.17 -1.71
N VAL A 140 -1.16 -6.26 -2.33
CA VAL A 140 -0.97 -5.84 -3.72
C VAL A 140 -0.81 -4.32 -3.78
N GLU A 141 0.18 -3.86 -4.54
CA GLU A 141 0.35 -2.46 -4.90
C GLU A 141 -0.65 -2.07 -5.99
N ILE A 142 -1.74 -1.42 -5.59
CA ILE A 142 -2.79 -1.00 -6.53
C ILE A 142 -2.49 0.36 -7.18
N TRP A 143 -1.67 1.16 -6.49
CA TRP A 143 -1.30 2.51 -6.88
C TRP A 143 0.21 2.60 -6.93
N SER A 144 0.73 2.71 -8.15
CA SER A 144 2.15 2.88 -8.42
C SER A 144 2.41 4.20 -9.16
N ASP A 145 3.63 4.71 -9.10
CA ASP A 145 4.06 6.02 -9.63
C ASP A 145 3.60 7.20 -8.74
N GLU A 146 3.99 8.42 -9.12
CA GLU A 146 3.68 9.64 -8.36
C GLU A 146 2.18 9.91 -8.32
N ASP A 147 1.56 10.03 -9.50
CA ASP A 147 0.12 10.26 -9.64
C ASP A 147 -0.59 8.95 -9.98
N PRO A 148 -1.37 8.37 -9.04
CA PRO A 148 -2.02 7.10 -9.27
C PRO A 148 -3.10 7.17 -10.36
N HIS A 149 -3.63 8.36 -10.68
CA HIS A 149 -4.68 8.55 -11.67
C HIS A 149 -4.14 8.83 -13.08
N ALA A 150 -2.85 9.15 -13.21
CA ALA A 150 -2.23 9.46 -14.49
C ALA A 150 -1.88 8.24 -15.34
N ARG A 151 -1.90 7.03 -14.76
CA ARG A 151 -1.42 5.79 -15.41
C ARG A 151 -2.52 4.76 -15.54
N GLY A 152 -2.66 4.20 -16.75
CA GLY A 152 -3.62 3.13 -17.04
C GLY A 152 -3.39 1.85 -16.24
N LYS A 153 -2.15 1.55 -15.82
CA LYS A 153 -1.83 0.38 -14.98
C LYS A 153 -2.62 0.37 -13.67
N ASN A 154 -2.74 1.50 -13.01
CA ASN A 154 -3.45 1.62 -11.73
C ASN A 154 -4.96 1.42 -11.91
N VAL A 155 -5.51 1.87 -13.05
CA VAL A 155 -6.92 1.63 -13.42
C VAL A 155 -7.21 0.13 -13.60
N LEU A 156 -6.23 -0.65 -14.05
CA LEU A 156 -6.37 -2.10 -14.25
C LEU A 156 -6.06 -2.91 -12.99
N ALA A 157 -5.20 -2.41 -12.11
CA ALA A 157 -4.80 -3.12 -10.88
C ALA A 157 -5.96 -3.32 -9.91
N LEU A 158 -6.82 -2.32 -9.71
CA LEU A 158 -7.93 -2.41 -8.75
C LEU A 158 -9.00 -3.45 -9.14
N PRO A 159 -9.53 -3.49 -10.38
CA PRO A 159 -10.46 -4.55 -10.80
C PRO A 159 -9.85 -5.96 -10.72
N TRP A 160 -8.55 -6.10 -10.98
CA TRP A 160 -7.85 -7.37 -10.83
C TRP A 160 -7.75 -7.80 -9.36
N TYR A 161 -7.37 -6.87 -8.47
CA TYR A 161 -7.37 -7.09 -7.03
C TYR A 161 -8.76 -7.48 -6.50
N ASP A 162 -9.82 -6.79 -6.93
CA ASP A 162 -11.21 -7.10 -6.58
C ASP A 162 -11.60 -8.52 -7.01
N ALA A 163 -11.16 -8.98 -8.18
CA ALA A 163 -11.41 -10.33 -8.65
C ALA A 163 -10.77 -11.37 -7.72
N LEU A 164 -9.53 -11.16 -7.29
CA LEU A 164 -8.85 -12.05 -6.32
C LEU A 164 -9.60 -12.11 -4.98
N LEU A 165 -10.08 -10.96 -4.48
CA LEU A 165 -10.88 -10.94 -3.25
C LEU A 165 -12.21 -11.68 -3.43
N ASN A 166 -12.87 -11.55 -4.59
CA ASN A 166 -14.11 -12.25 -4.91
C ASN A 166 -13.91 -13.77 -5.06
N GLU A 167 -12.71 -14.23 -5.38
CA GLU A 167 -12.30 -15.65 -5.35
C GLU A 167 -12.07 -16.16 -3.91
N GLY A 168 -12.14 -15.27 -2.90
CA GLY A 168 -11.98 -15.59 -1.49
C GLY A 168 -10.55 -15.43 -0.97
N HIS A 169 -9.65 -14.85 -1.75
CA HIS A 169 -8.29 -14.56 -1.31
C HIS A 169 -8.26 -13.36 -0.36
N ARG A 170 -7.36 -13.42 0.62
CA ARG A 170 -7.24 -12.40 1.67
C ARG A 170 -5.96 -11.63 1.46
N LEU A 171 -6.07 -10.41 0.93
CA LEU A 171 -4.95 -9.58 0.50
C LEU A 171 -5.11 -8.16 1.02
N GLY A 172 -4.04 -7.57 1.55
CA GLY A 172 -3.97 -6.14 1.87
C GLY A 172 -3.74 -5.29 0.63
N ILE A 173 -3.81 -3.97 0.83
CA ILE A 173 -3.60 -2.96 -0.20
C ILE A 173 -2.36 -2.14 0.14
N SER A 174 -1.56 -1.82 -0.88
CA SER A 174 -0.51 -0.81 -0.79
C SER A 174 -0.51 0.13 -1.99
N ALA A 175 0.21 1.22 -1.79
CA ALA A 175 0.69 2.14 -2.79
C ALA A 175 2.19 2.30 -2.60
N GLY A 176 2.91 2.51 -3.69
CA GLY A 176 4.34 2.76 -3.67
C GLY A 176 4.72 3.58 -4.89
N ARG A 177 5.55 4.60 -4.70
CA ARG A 177 5.88 5.49 -5.81
C ARG A 177 6.76 4.83 -6.86
N ASP A 178 7.42 3.72 -6.51
CA ASP A 178 8.51 3.18 -7.30
C ASP A 178 9.56 4.29 -7.50
N TRP A 179 10.01 4.86 -6.37
CA TRP A 179 10.66 6.18 -6.34
C TRP A 179 12.14 6.11 -6.66
N HIS A 180 12.51 6.55 -7.87
CA HIS A 180 13.88 6.43 -8.37
C HIS A 180 14.73 7.71 -8.25
N ALA A 181 14.13 8.89 -8.14
CA ALA A 181 14.89 10.15 -8.17
C ALA A 181 14.19 11.29 -7.46
N ALA A 182 14.99 12.23 -6.94
CA ALA A 182 14.46 13.45 -6.33
C ALA A 182 13.55 14.21 -7.29
N ASP A 183 12.46 14.74 -6.74
CA ASP A 183 11.50 15.52 -7.52
C ASP A 183 12.20 16.76 -8.10
N PRO A 184 11.93 17.16 -9.36
CA PRO A 184 12.63 18.26 -10.01
C PRO A 184 12.54 19.61 -9.27
N ASP A 185 11.41 19.84 -8.58
CA ASP A 185 11.17 21.00 -7.73
C ASP A 185 10.56 20.53 -6.40
N PRO A 186 11.37 20.25 -5.36
CA PRO A 186 10.87 19.80 -4.06
C PRO A 186 9.95 20.82 -3.38
N SER A 187 9.98 22.09 -3.80
CA SER A 187 9.04 23.11 -3.32
C SER A 187 7.64 22.96 -3.91
N LYS A 188 7.45 22.08 -4.89
CA LYS A 188 6.18 21.72 -5.54
C LYS A 188 6.12 20.20 -5.70
N PRO A 189 5.95 19.47 -4.58
CA PRO A 189 5.87 18.01 -4.64
C PRO A 189 4.71 17.57 -5.55
N PRO A 190 4.83 16.41 -6.22
CA PRO A 190 3.74 15.85 -7.00
C PRO A 190 2.55 15.51 -6.10
N LEU A 191 1.47 15.00 -6.70
CA LEU A 191 0.42 14.36 -5.94
C LEU A 191 1.05 13.14 -5.25
N LEU A 192 0.98 13.04 -3.92
CA LEU A 192 1.72 12.01 -3.17
C LEU A 192 0.75 11.02 -2.52
N THR A 193 0.87 9.75 -2.88
CA THR A 193 0.21 8.64 -2.21
C THR A 193 0.99 8.22 -0.97
N ALA A 194 0.32 7.58 0.00
CA ALA A 194 1.00 6.83 1.04
C ALA A 194 0.22 5.57 1.38
N THR A 195 0.96 4.52 1.75
CA THR A 195 0.39 3.36 2.44
C THR A 195 0.40 3.63 3.93
N TYR A 196 -0.75 3.67 4.57
CA TYR A 196 -0.83 3.73 6.03
C TYR A 196 -0.86 2.34 6.61
N LEU A 197 0.02 2.06 7.57
CA LEU A 197 0.12 0.79 8.25
C LEU A 197 -0.42 0.90 9.68
N GLY A 198 -1.38 0.03 10.03
CA GLY A 198 -1.97 -0.07 11.35
C GLY A 198 -1.07 -0.81 12.33
N MET A 199 -0.22 -0.06 13.03
CA MET A 199 0.79 -0.58 13.94
C MET A 199 0.27 -0.67 15.37
N LYS A 200 0.56 -1.77 16.07
CA LYS A 200 0.22 -1.97 17.49
C LYS A 200 1.33 -1.44 18.41
N GLU A 201 2.55 -1.39 17.89
CA GLU A 201 3.75 -0.92 18.58
C GLU A 201 4.62 -0.12 17.61
N ASP A 202 5.43 0.81 18.14
CA ASP A 202 6.44 1.53 17.35
C ASP A 202 7.65 0.62 17.07
N SER A 203 7.51 -0.27 16.08
CA SER A 203 8.58 -1.18 15.66
C SER A 203 8.43 -1.65 14.21
N VAL A 204 9.57 -1.97 13.59
CA VAL A 204 9.63 -2.60 12.25
C VAL A 204 8.80 -3.89 12.20
N HIS A 205 8.85 -4.68 13.27
CA HIS A 205 8.07 -5.92 13.36
C HIS A 205 6.56 -5.63 13.28
N SER A 206 6.06 -4.63 14.01
CA SER A 206 4.66 -4.25 13.96
C SER A 206 4.22 -3.69 12.60
N ALA A 207 5.11 -3.03 11.86
CA ALA A 207 4.83 -2.57 10.50
C ALA A 207 4.73 -3.75 9.51
N LEU A 208 5.66 -4.71 9.60
CA LEU A 208 5.60 -5.94 8.79
C LEU A 208 4.36 -6.78 9.13
N ASP A 209 3.99 -6.89 10.40
CA ASP A 209 2.75 -7.56 10.81
C ASP A 209 1.51 -6.85 10.28
N ALA A 210 1.51 -5.52 10.23
CA ALA A 210 0.41 -4.77 9.64
C ALA A 210 0.21 -5.12 8.15
N LEU A 211 1.31 -5.30 7.39
CA LEU A 211 1.24 -5.78 6.01
C LEU A 211 0.75 -7.23 5.92
N ARG A 212 1.29 -8.15 6.74
CA ARG A 212 0.88 -9.57 6.75
C ARG A 212 -0.60 -9.75 7.06
N GLU A 213 -1.12 -8.94 7.97
CA GLU A 213 -2.48 -9.05 8.47
C GLU A 213 -3.46 -8.12 7.73
N GLY A 214 -3.04 -7.43 6.65
CA GLY A 214 -3.92 -6.56 5.87
C GLY A 214 -4.41 -5.32 6.62
N ARG A 215 -3.70 -4.86 7.65
CA ARG A 215 -3.96 -3.60 8.36
C ARG A 215 -3.39 -2.42 7.60
N SER A 216 -3.82 -2.20 6.37
CA SER A 216 -3.34 -1.08 5.56
C SER A 216 -4.45 -0.37 4.81
N TYR A 217 -4.22 0.89 4.48
CA TYR A 217 -5.01 1.63 3.51
C TYR A 217 -4.10 2.56 2.71
N VAL A 218 -4.57 3.02 1.56
CA VAL A 218 -3.86 4.00 0.73
C VAL A 218 -4.66 5.30 0.66
N THR A 219 -3.97 6.43 0.59
CA THR A 219 -4.61 7.74 0.53
C THR A 219 -3.72 8.80 -0.13
N LEU A 220 -4.36 9.79 -0.76
CA LEU A 220 -3.78 11.03 -1.24
C LEU A 220 -3.72 12.14 -0.17
N GLY A 221 -4.35 11.93 0.99
CA GLY A 221 -4.37 12.93 2.06
C GLY A 221 -5.13 12.47 3.30
N PRO A 222 -6.46 12.30 3.22
CA PRO A 222 -7.27 11.98 4.38
C PRO A 222 -6.85 10.66 5.03
N THR A 223 -6.70 10.67 6.35
CA THR A 223 -6.57 9.44 7.12
C THR A 223 -7.92 8.76 7.25
N LEU A 224 -7.90 7.44 7.42
CA LEU A 224 -9.09 6.62 7.57
C LEU A 224 -8.91 5.70 8.78
N ASP A 225 -9.87 5.73 9.69
CA ASP A 225 -10.06 4.73 10.73
C ASP A 225 -11.42 4.06 10.49
N VAL A 226 -11.39 2.76 10.22
CA VAL A 226 -12.56 1.97 9.84
C VAL A 226 -12.63 0.76 10.75
N SER A 227 -13.82 0.57 11.33
CA SER A 227 -14.08 -0.61 12.15
C SER A 227 -15.49 -1.13 12.01
N ILE A 228 -15.64 -2.44 12.23
CA ILE A 228 -16.93 -3.12 12.31
C ILE A 228 -16.95 -3.92 13.61
N ALA A 229 -17.92 -3.67 14.49
CA ALA A 229 -18.00 -4.33 15.80
C ALA A 229 -16.68 -4.28 16.62
N GLY A 230 -15.92 -3.18 16.51
CA GLY A 230 -14.63 -3.00 17.18
C GLY A 230 -13.45 -3.79 16.57
N ARG A 231 -13.65 -4.43 15.41
CA ARG A 231 -12.60 -5.04 14.59
C ARG A 231 -12.09 -4.07 13.54
N SER A 232 -10.82 -4.19 13.18
CA SER A 232 -10.10 -3.28 12.27
C SER A 232 -9.87 -3.92 10.90
N LEU A 233 -9.24 -3.16 9.98
CA LEU A 233 -8.84 -3.65 8.66
C LEU A 233 -8.07 -4.98 8.76
N GLY A 234 -8.38 -5.93 7.88
CA GLY A 234 -7.78 -7.26 7.85
C GLY A 234 -8.42 -8.29 8.79
N ASP A 235 -9.18 -7.85 9.80
CA ASP A 235 -9.90 -8.75 10.69
C ASP A 235 -11.10 -9.42 10.01
N THR A 236 -11.69 -10.41 10.68
CA THR A 236 -12.93 -11.07 10.28
C THR A 236 -14.05 -10.82 11.28
N VAL A 237 -15.26 -10.56 10.76
CA VAL A 237 -16.50 -10.35 11.51
C VAL A 237 -17.62 -11.22 10.92
N PRO A 238 -18.71 -11.48 11.66
CA PRO A 238 -19.87 -12.15 11.10
C PRO A 238 -20.53 -11.35 9.97
N ALA A 239 -20.99 -12.03 8.92
CA ALA A 239 -21.81 -11.44 7.87
C ALA A 239 -23.24 -11.10 8.35
N GLY A 240 -23.97 -10.34 7.54
CA GLY A 240 -25.34 -9.88 7.79
C GLY A 240 -25.42 -8.42 8.22
N PRO A 241 -26.39 -8.05 9.09
CA PRO A 241 -26.55 -6.68 9.56
C PRO A 241 -25.36 -6.25 10.43
N VAL A 242 -24.55 -5.33 9.90
CA VAL A 242 -23.37 -4.78 10.57
C VAL A 242 -23.42 -3.25 10.60
N GLU A 243 -22.74 -2.67 11.58
CA GLU A 243 -22.54 -1.23 11.67
C GLU A 243 -21.08 -0.92 11.34
N VAL A 244 -20.87 -0.18 10.23
CA VAL A 244 -19.54 0.26 9.80
C VAL A 244 -19.27 1.63 10.39
N CYS A 245 -18.29 1.72 11.28
CA CYS A 245 -17.81 2.97 11.85
C CYS A 245 -16.65 3.48 11.02
N ILE A 246 -16.77 4.70 10.51
CA ILE A 246 -15.81 5.35 9.62
C ILE A 246 -15.47 6.71 10.22
N GLN A 247 -14.20 6.94 10.49
CA GLN A 247 -13.67 8.23 10.86
C GLN A 247 -12.59 8.60 9.86
N ALA A 248 -12.83 9.67 9.08
CA ALA A 248 -11.77 10.25 8.28
C ALA A 248 -11.17 11.46 9.00
N GLY A 249 -9.88 11.68 8.81
CA GLY A 249 -9.17 12.83 9.39
C GLY A 249 -8.37 13.56 8.33
N CYS A 250 -8.23 14.88 8.52
CA CYS A 250 -7.54 15.77 7.61
C CYS A 250 -6.30 16.45 8.26
N SER A 251 -5.62 15.78 9.20
CA SER A 251 -4.52 16.41 9.94
C SER A 251 -3.14 15.85 9.65
N GLU A 252 -3.01 14.55 9.33
CA GLU A 252 -1.69 13.98 9.02
C GLU A 252 -1.25 14.37 7.60
N ARG A 253 0.04 14.74 7.47
CA ARG A 253 0.66 15.23 6.23
C ARG A 253 -0.10 16.39 5.56
N GLU A 254 -0.87 17.16 6.34
CA GLU A 254 -1.77 18.22 5.87
C GLU A 254 -1.09 19.24 4.95
N GLU A 255 0.14 19.64 5.25
CA GLU A 255 0.90 20.59 4.44
C GLU A 255 1.18 20.10 3.01
N ILE A 256 1.28 18.78 2.82
CA ILE A 256 1.54 18.17 1.52
C ILE A 256 0.27 18.22 0.67
N TRP A 257 -0.83 17.72 1.21
CA TRP A 257 -2.04 17.55 0.41
C TRP A 257 -2.91 18.82 0.33
N ARG A 258 -2.79 19.78 1.27
CA ARG A 258 -3.39 21.13 1.10
C ARG A 258 -2.91 21.84 -0.15
N ARG A 259 -1.68 21.59 -0.61
CA ARG A 259 -1.13 22.17 -1.86
C ARG A 259 -1.89 21.71 -3.10
N TRP A 260 -2.42 20.49 -3.02
CA TRP A 260 -3.26 19.88 -4.04
C TRP A 260 -4.74 20.11 -3.78
N GLU A 261 -5.11 20.90 -2.76
CA GLU A 261 -6.51 21.24 -2.46
C GLU A 261 -7.40 19.98 -2.42
N ILE A 262 -6.91 18.87 -1.84
CA ILE A 262 -7.68 17.62 -1.77
C ILE A 262 -8.98 17.87 -0.99
N GLN A 263 -10.11 17.52 -1.59
CA GLN A 263 -11.44 17.67 -1.00
C GLN A 263 -12.16 16.33 -1.04
N PRO A 264 -12.29 15.64 0.11
CA PRO A 264 -13.15 14.45 0.20
C PRO A 264 -14.60 14.87 0.01
N GLU A 265 -15.32 14.17 -0.86
CA GLU A 265 -16.71 14.50 -1.22
C GLU A 265 -17.67 13.40 -0.82
N THR A 266 -17.23 12.14 -0.87
CA THR A 266 -18.12 10.99 -0.72
C THR A 266 -17.41 9.80 -0.11
N VAL A 267 -18.09 9.13 0.83
CA VAL A 267 -17.68 7.84 1.39
C VAL A 267 -18.51 6.74 0.74
N ARG A 268 -17.84 5.69 0.26
CA ARG A 268 -18.49 4.48 -0.29
C ARG A 268 -18.14 3.27 0.57
N ILE A 269 -19.15 2.45 0.84
CA ILE A 269 -18.99 1.14 1.46
C ILE A 269 -19.22 0.11 0.36
N VAL A 270 -18.20 -0.69 0.08
CA VAL A 270 -18.21 -1.69 -1.00
C VAL A 270 -18.13 -3.08 -0.39
N ASN A 271 -19.02 -3.99 -0.80
CA ASN A 271 -19.01 -5.40 -0.43
C ASN A 271 -19.02 -6.25 -1.70
N ASN A 272 -18.02 -7.10 -1.89
CA ASN A 272 -17.87 -7.98 -3.07
C ASN A 272 -18.06 -7.23 -4.40
N SER A 273 -17.30 -6.14 -4.58
CA SER A 273 -17.36 -5.22 -5.75
C SER A 273 -18.71 -4.51 -5.96
N THR A 274 -19.64 -4.58 -5.02
CA THR A 274 -20.92 -3.87 -5.06
C THR A 274 -20.94 -2.74 -4.06
N VAL A 275 -21.26 -1.52 -4.50
CA VAL A 275 -21.45 -0.37 -3.60
C VAL A 275 -22.75 -0.57 -2.83
N LEU A 276 -22.66 -0.82 -1.51
CA LEU A 276 -23.82 -0.96 -0.63
C LEU A 276 -24.37 0.38 -0.18
N CYS A 277 -23.49 1.36 0.02
CA CYS A 277 -23.84 2.67 0.52
C CYS A 277 -22.90 3.74 -0.04
N GLU A 278 -23.45 4.90 -0.33
CA GLU A 278 -22.73 6.10 -0.75
C GLU A 278 -23.26 7.28 0.06
N LEU A 279 -22.38 7.97 0.76
CA LEU A 279 -22.73 9.03 1.70
C LEU A 279 -21.89 10.28 1.41
N PRO A 280 -22.47 11.48 1.47
CA PRO A 280 -21.68 12.69 1.37
C PRO A 280 -20.69 12.77 2.55
N PHE A 281 -19.48 13.23 2.26
CA PHE A 281 -18.49 13.53 3.30
C PHE A 281 -18.81 14.90 3.89
N THR A 282 -19.48 14.95 5.04
CA THR A 282 -20.08 16.21 5.54
C THR A 282 -19.35 16.91 6.67
N ASP A 283 -18.28 16.37 7.24
CA ASP A 283 -17.41 17.08 8.22
C ASP A 283 -16.09 16.32 8.46
N GLU A 284 -14.95 17.04 8.47
CA GLU A 284 -13.57 16.51 8.62
C GLU A 284 -13.25 15.82 9.97
N HIS A 285 -14.25 15.68 10.85
CA HIS A 285 -14.14 15.10 12.19
C HIS A 285 -15.32 14.22 12.61
N ALA A 286 -16.34 14.07 11.76
CA ALA A 286 -17.52 13.29 12.13
C ALA A 286 -17.25 11.80 11.90
N ALA A 287 -17.08 11.05 12.98
CA ALA A 287 -17.25 9.61 12.92
C ALA A 287 -18.68 9.31 12.44
N VAL A 288 -18.81 8.60 11.33
CA VAL A 288 -20.10 8.16 10.79
C VAL A 288 -20.24 6.68 11.06
N SER A 289 -21.39 6.28 11.60
CA SER A 289 -21.77 4.89 11.76
C SER A 289 -22.89 4.56 10.78
N VAL A 290 -22.65 3.57 9.93
CA VAL A 290 -23.53 3.25 8.80
C VAL A 290 -24.01 1.81 8.95
N PRO A 291 -25.31 1.58 9.17
CA PRO A 291 -25.85 0.24 9.13
C PRO A 291 -25.91 -0.26 7.68
N VAL A 292 -25.35 -1.44 7.42
CA VAL A 292 -25.41 -2.13 6.13
C VAL A 292 -25.74 -3.60 6.33
N ASP A 293 -26.36 -4.22 5.33
CA ASP A 293 -26.58 -5.67 5.30
C ASP A 293 -25.53 -6.29 4.37
N ALA A 294 -24.43 -6.78 4.97
CA ALA A 294 -23.24 -7.20 4.24
C ALA A 294 -23.26 -8.71 3.98
N GLN A 295 -23.00 -9.10 2.73
CA GLN A 295 -22.87 -10.50 2.33
C GLN A 295 -21.51 -11.07 2.75
N PRO A 296 -21.40 -12.40 2.96
CA PRO A 296 -20.11 -13.05 3.17
C PRO A 296 -19.11 -12.72 2.05
N GLY A 297 -17.83 -12.60 2.41
CA GLY A 297 -16.75 -12.17 1.52
C GLY A 297 -15.95 -11.04 2.15
N TRP A 298 -15.91 -9.88 1.48
CA TRP A 298 -15.08 -8.75 1.91
C TRP A 298 -15.85 -7.43 1.85
N LEU A 299 -15.49 -6.50 2.73
CA LEU A 299 -16.00 -5.14 2.75
C LEU A 299 -14.85 -4.15 2.88
N ARG A 300 -14.86 -3.09 2.07
CA ARG A 300 -13.91 -1.97 2.20
C ARG A 300 -14.62 -0.63 2.18
N VAL A 301 -13.89 0.38 2.61
CA VAL A 301 -14.29 1.78 2.52
C VAL A 301 -13.44 2.48 1.47
N GLU A 302 -14.12 3.29 0.67
CA GLU A 302 -13.58 4.13 -0.38
C GLU A 302 -13.91 5.60 -0.07
N LEU A 303 -12.95 6.50 -0.28
CA LEU A 303 -13.21 7.93 -0.33
C LEU A 303 -13.06 8.44 -1.76
N ILE A 304 -14.10 9.11 -2.23
CA ILE A 304 -14.10 9.82 -3.50
C ILE A 304 -13.98 11.31 -3.22
N GLY A 305 -13.18 12.01 -4.00
CA GLY A 305 -12.97 13.44 -3.85
C GLY A 305 -12.27 14.07 -5.03
N SER A 306 -12.09 15.38 -4.96
CA SER A 306 -11.43 16.18 -5.98
C SER A 306 -10.08 16.71 -5.48
N TRP A 307 -9.25 17.15 -6.42
CA TRP A 307 -7.99 17.83 -6.16
C TRP A 307 -7.70 18.85 -7.25
N LYS A 308 -6.75 19.74 -6.98
CA LYS A 308 -6.28 20.75 -7.90
C LYS A 308 -5.80 20.11 -9.21
N GLY A 309 -6.48 20.45 -10.30
CA GLY A 309 -6.18 19.93 -11.63
C GLY A 309 -6.90 18.65 -12.00
N CYS A 310 -7.69 18.04 -11.09
CA CYS A 310 -8.56 16.93 -11.43
C CYS A 310 -9.73 17.41 -12.33
N GLU A 311 -10.11 16.59 -13.32
CA GLU A 311 -11.25 16.91 -14.20
C GLU A 311 -12.60 16.58 -13.55
N LYS A 312 -12.63 15.55 -12.71
CA LYS A 312 -13.80 15.05 -11.99
C LYS A 312 -13.37 14.38 -10.68
N PRO A 313 -14.25 14.27 -9.67
CA PRO A 313 -13.97 13.51 -8.47
C PRO A 313 -13.63 12.05 -8.78
N ASP A 314 -12.63 11.52 -8.08
CA ASP A 314 -12.15 10.14 -8.21
C ASP A 314 -11.67 9.60 -6.85
N LEU A 315 -11.21 8.35 -6.82
CA LEU A 315 -10.77 7.67 -5.62
C LEU A 315 -9.55 8.34 -4.98
N ILE A 316 -9.72 8.96 -3.81
CA ILE A 316 -8.62 9.62 -3.07
C ILE A 316 -8.11 8.77 -1.90
N ALA A 317 -8.87 7.76 -1.45
CA ALA A 317 -8.42 6.80 -0.46
C ALA A 317 -9.18 5.47 -0.55
N LEU A 318 -8.50 4.38 -0.18
CA LEU A 318 -9.03 3.02 -0.23
C LEU A 318 -8.47 2.19 0.92
N THR A 319 -9.34 1.49 1.66
CA THR A 319 -8.90 0.57 2.72
C THR A 319 -8.66 -0.84 2.20
N SER A 320 -7.74 -1.57 2.85
CA SER A 320 -7.80 -3.03 2.83
C SER A 320 -9.14 -3.52 3.38
N PRO A 321 -9.56 -4.76 3.07
CA PRO A 321 -10.88 -5.22 3.47
C PRO A 321 -10.95 -5.62 4.95
N ILE A 322 -12.16 -5.51 5.51
CA ILE A 322 -12.61 -6.32 6.65
C ILE A 322 -13.38 -7.50 6.05
N TYR A 323 -13.10 -8.72 6.50
CA TYR A 323 -13.70 -9.93 5.95
C TYR A 323 -14.97 -10.33 6.71
N LEU A 324 -15.94 -10.86 5.97
CA LEU A 324 -17.29 -11.19 6.45
C LEU A 324 -17.53 -12.70 6.27
N GLU A 325 -17.79 -13.42 7.36
CA GLU A 325 -18.06 -14.88 7.36
C GLU A 325 -19.40 -15.25 8.00
#